data_AF-A0A931KG27-F1
#
_entry.id   AF-A0A931KG27-F1
#
_cell.length_a   1.000
_cell.length_b   1.000
_cell.length_c   1.000
_cell.angle_alpha   90.00
_cell.angle_beta   90.00
_cell.angle_gamma   90.00
#
_symmetry.space_group_name_H-M   'P 1'
#
loop_
_entity.id
_entity.type
_entity.pdbx_description
1 polymer ?
#
loop_
_entity_poly.entity_id
_entity_poly.type
_entity_poly.pdbx_seq_one_letter_code
_entity_poly.pdbx_strand_id
1 'polypeptide(L)'
;MNSLDKPDFVGYVGLSHYGIGATHVSAYNSVVGVRKSDKVGKGPRMPVPNRLNWWTWAFLAIVPVQFAWSQETAKDTPAAKSAPASKDSDKPAEAAKDQTKDADAEAKAKPAAAPTVNGTRFELTENFRDPRVDELLDISLVKETLPPRPLFSTNEEKQLQSMAGGSGDINPRTINRFVEAKAAELTNKKAIETMMSGEGAVNTAVRPIEKATTALIAASRASNSASNSPFMSAYTAAMIKSFTPLLEGHLITRTQVTLALSSTGSLDVVPTLVKLLSNPKQPWQVKSLALLGINNAIGDGRKIVAFNQRTQWTIAVINMLRNEEDAPWFLKSQAAQLIGNLRIISESVAEGKVHPAEVLMDFLISESDRPEVRLEAGRALGLLDITSQFRPFNHQLVAVSMAEAIADISDIAAEIPPTDSSRAQQLVAMMADRSAPAFQGIQGIVNSGYLQQMTYASADTKTQDAVKALFEKIKETINAGSSYIRARGDLITARRTDFQTQIAELRKAIEANEPSNRSLIKGGKTYEAREAASAEVAQDAR
;
A
#
# COMPACT_ATOMS: atom_id res chain seq x y z
N MET A 1 39.83 10.14 -28.34
CA MET A 1 39.81 9.76 -26.91
C MET A 1 38.38 9.41 -26.58
N ASN A 2 38.14 8.18 -26.13
CA ASN A 2 36.81 7.60 -26.13
C ASN A 2 35.98 8.12 -24.95
N SER A 3 34.79 8.63 -25.23
CA SER A 3 33.75 8.78 -24.21
C SER A 3 33.29 7.39 -23.80
N LEU A 4 33.68 6.95 -22.61
CA LEU A 4 33.06 5.79 -21.97
C LEU A 4 31.66 6.22 -21.51
N ASP A 5 30.64 5.66 -22.14
CA ASP A 5 29.27 5.75 -21.67
C ASP A 5 29.23 5.23 -20.22
N LYS A 6 28.77 6.07 -19.29
CA LYS A 6 28.52 5.64 -17.92
C LYS A 6 27.28 4.75 -17.94
N PRO A 7 27.29 3.58 -17.29
CA PRO A 7 26.09 2.76 -17.20
C PRO A 7 25.00 3.52 -16.46
N ASP A 8 23.80 3.57 -17.04
CA ASP A 8 22.63 4.10 -16.36
C ASP A 8 22.35 3.27 -15.11
N PHE A 9 22.55 3.88 -13.94
CA PHE A 9 22.28 3.26 -12.65
C PHE A 9 20.76 3.22 -12.42
N VAL A 10 20.09 2.26 -13.08
CA VAL A 10 18.72 1.86 -12.74
C VAL A 10 18.78 1.09 -11.43
N GLY A 11 18.76 1.85 -10.32
CA GLY A 11 18.72 1.31 -8.98
C GLY A 11 17.43 0.54 -8.73
N TYR A 12 17.38 -0.73 -9.11
CA TYR A 12 16.33 -1.69 -8.76
C TYR A 12 16.34 -1.99 -7.24
N VAL A 13 16.02 -0.97 -6.42
CA VAL A 13 15.36 -1.21 -5.15
C VAL A 13 13.93 -1.58 -5.49
N GLY A 14 13.73 -2.85 -5.82
CA GLY A 14 12.40 -3.42 -5.97
C GLY A 14 11.66 -3.27 -4.65
N LEU A 15 10.87 -2.20 -4.53
CA LEU A 15 9.69 -2.11 -3.68
C LEU A 15 8.61 -3.08 -4.21
N SER A 16 9.01 -4.35 -4.31
CA SER A 16 8.11 -5.47 -4.06
C SER A 16 7.31 -5.07 -2.82
N HIS A 17 6.00 -4.94 -3.00
CA HIS A 17 5.13 -4.53 -1.92
C HIS A 17 5.32 -5.55 -0.80
N TYR A 18 5.98 -5.14 0.28
CA TYR A 18 6.09 -5.97 1.48
C TYR A 18 4.67 -6.13 2.00
N GLY A 19 4.04 -7.22 1.58
CA GLY A 19 2.63 -7.47 1.80
C GLY A 19 2.33 -7.50 3.27
N ILE A 20 1.82 -6.39 3.80
CA ILE A 20 0.90 -6.44 4.92
C ILE A 20 -0.28 -7.25 4.39
N GLY A 21 -0.40 -8.48 4.89
CA GLY A 21 -1.27 -9.50 4.28
C GLY A 21 -2.72 -9.00 4.19
N ALA A 22 -3.23 -8.92 2.95
CA ALA A 22 -4.64 -8.69 2.68
C ALA A 22 -5.47 -9.96 3.01
N THR A 23 -5.47 -10.38 4.27
CA THR A 23 -6.34 -11.43 4.79
C THR A 23 -7.53 -10.80 5.51
N HIS A 24 -8.54 -10.41 4.73
CA HIS A 24 -9.98 -10.58 5.02
C HIS A 24 -10.84 -9.82 3.99
N VAL A 25 -11.11 -10.45 2.84
CA VAL A 25 -12.30 -10.10 2.05
C VAL A 25 -13.50 -10.79 2.71
N SER A 26 -14.15 -10.10 3.66
CA SER A 26 -15.38 -10.60 4.27
C SER A 26 -16.56 -10.30 3.35
N ALA A 27 -17.16 -11.33 2.77
CA ALA A 27 -18.35 -11.19 1.95
C ALA A 27 -19.56 -10.81 2.82
N TYR A 28 -20.02 -9.56 2.69
CA TYR A 28 -21.25 -9.10 3.35
C TYR A 28 -22.49 -9.68 2.65
N ASN A 29 -23.24 -10.51 3.37
CA ASN A 29 -24.60 -10.90 3.03
C ASN A 29 -25.50 -10.62 4.24
N SER A 30 -26.24 -9.51 4.23
CA SER A 30 -27.21 -9.16 5.26
C SER A 30 -28.64 -9.46 4.79
N VAL A 31 -29.22 -10.57 5.25
CA VAL A 31 -30.65 -10.86 5.04
C VAL A 31 -31.46 -10.19 6.14
N VAL A 32 -32.27 -9.19 5.78
CA VAL A 32 -33.19 -8.51 6.71
C VAL A 32 -34.49 -9.32 6.82
N GLY A 33 -34.63 -10.06 7.93
CA GLY A 33 -35.84 -10.80 8.27
C GLY A 33 -36.78 -10.02 9.18
N VAL A 34 -37.83 -9.41 8.63
CA VAL A 34 -38.89 -8.77 9.41
C VAL A 34 -39.80 -9.82 10.07
N ARG A 35 -40.06 -9.70 11.39
CA ARG A 35 -41.21 -10.35 12.04
C ARG A 35 -41.94 -9.39 12.99
N LYS A 36 -43.27 -9.48 12.97
CA LYS A 36 -44.19 -8.68 13.79
C LYS A 36 -44.43 -9.33 15.17
N SER A 37 -44.72 -8.45 16.14
CA SER A 37 -45.66 -8.58 17.28
C SER A 37 -46.40 -9.91 17.45
N ASP A 38 -46.45 -10.43 18.69
CA ASP A 38 -47.71 -10.43 19.48
C ASP A 38 -47.52 -10.64 21.00
N LYS A 39 -48.64 -10.51 21.75
CA LYS A 39 -48.74 -10.06 23.16
C LYS A 39 -48.82 -11.19 24.23
N VAL A 40 -48.91 -10.74 25.49
CA VAL A 40 -49.41 -11.44 26.73
C VAL A 40 -48.35 -12.27 27.49
N GLY A 41 -48.20 -12.22 28.83
CA GLY A 41 -48.82 -11.36 29.86
C GLY A 41 -48.46 -11.78 31.32
N LYS A 42 -48.66 -10.86 32.29
CA LYS A 42 -48.76 -10.98 33.78
C LYS A 42 -48.04 -12.11 34.57
N GLY A 43 -47.30 -11.73 35.62
CA GLY A 43 -47.22 -12.51 36.89
C GLY A 43 -45.84 -12.60 37.57
N PRO A 44 -45.67 -12.26 38.88
CA PRO A 44 -44.37 -12.26 39.55
C PRO A 44 -44.12 -13.43 40.53
N ARG A 45 -42.91 -14.02 40.54
CA ARG A 45 -42.35 -14.80 41.68
C ARG A 45 -40.82 -14.70 41.76
N MET A 46 -40.31 -14.65 42.99
CA MET A 46 -38.91 -14.79 43.44
C MET A 46 -38.81 -16.06 44.33
N PRO A 47 -37.63 -16.56 44.79
CA PRO A 47 -36.22 -16.31 44.40
C PRO A 47 -35.30 -17.58 44.31
N VAL A 48 -34.00 -17.41 43.93
CA VAL A 48 -32.81 -18.33 44.05
C VAL A 48 -32.90 -19.74 43.36
N PRO A 49 -31.79 -20.50 43.10
CA PRO A 49 -30.34 -20.22 43.12
C PRO A 49 -29.55 -20.55 41.83
N ASN A 50 -28.25 -20.21 41.86
CA ASN A 50 -27.13 -20.67 40.99
C ASN A 50 -27.38 -21.87 40.04
N ARG A 51 -27.15 -21.66 38.73
CA ARG A 51 -26.46 -22.64 37.86
C ARG A 51 -25.56 -21.98 36.81
N LEU A 52 -24.27 -22.29 36.89
CA LEU A 52 -23.29 -22.19 35.80
C LEU A 52 -23.78 -23.05 34.62
N ASN A 53 -23.74 -22.55 33.38
CA ASN A 53 -24.29 -23.28 32.23
C ASN A 53 -23.37 -23.26 30.99
N TRP A 54 -22.44 -24.22 30.97
CA TRP A 54 -22.30 -25.25 29.93
C TRP A 54 -21.81 -24.89 28.50
N TRP A 55 -22.11 -23.73 27.92
CA TRP A 55 -21.93 -23.50 26.47
C TRP A 55 -20.54 -22.99 26.01
N THR A 56 -19.45 -23.33 26.72
CA THR A 56 -18.10 -22.80 26.43
C THR A 56 -17.03 -23.86 26.12
N TRP A 57 -17.42 -25.04 25.62
CA TRP A 57 -16.50 -26.11 25.21
C TRP A 57 -16.94 -26.80 23.92
N ALA A 58 -16.63 -26.18 22.77
CA ALA A 58 -16.54 -26.86 21.47
C ALA A 58 -15.66 -26.06 20.49
N PHE A 59 -14.72 -26.77 19.85
CA PHE A 59 -13.78 -26.36 18.79
C PHE A 59 -12.38 -25.90 19.21
N LEU A 60 -11.53 -26.89 19.51
CA LEU A 60 -10.07 -26.77 19.57
C LEU A 60 -9.42 -28.05 19.02
N ALA A 61 -9.01 -28.02 17.74
CA ALA A 61 -8.07 -28.92 17.04
C ALA A 61 -7.74 -28.26 15.68
N ILE A 62 -6.56 -27.65 15.48
CA ILE A 62 -5.31 -28.27 14.95
C ILE A 62 -5.50 -28.68 13.46
N VAL A 63 -4.75 -28.15 12.49
CA VAL A 63 -3.32 -28.41 12.20
C VAL A 63 -2.54 -27.15 11.72
N PRO A 64 -1.28 -26.93 12.15
CA PRO A 64 -0.36 -25.96 11.56
C PRO A 64 0.49 -26.58 10.42
N VAL A 65 0.78 -25.81 9.36
CA VAL A 65 1.73 -26.23 8.31
C VAL A 65 3.12 -25.68 8.61
N GLN A 66 4.08 -26.58 8.85
CA GLN A 66 5.50 -26.27 8.92
C GLN A 66 6.09 -26.24 7.51
N PHE A 67 6.80 -25.16 7.14
CA PHE A 67 7.67 -25.17 5.97
C PHE A 67 9.06 -25.65 6.37
N ALA A 68 9.42 -26.87 5.94
CA ALA A 68 10.78 -27.40 6.05
C ALA A 68 11.57 -27.09 4.78
N TRP A 69 12.85 -26.75 4.94
CA TRP A 69 13.79 -26.58 3.84
C TRP A 69 14.11 -27.93 3.19
N SER A 70 14.23 -27.97 1.85
CA SER A 70 14.85 -29.08 1.14
C SER A 70 16.31 -28.74 0.85
N GLN A 71 17.23 -29.60 1.31
CA GLN A 71 18.59 -29.69 0.79
C GLN A 71 18.70 -30.93 -0.09
N GLU A 72 19.56 -30.86 -1.10
CA GLU A 72 19.99 -31.99 -1.92
C GLU A 72 20.78 -33.01 -1.08
N THR A 73 20.48 -34.29 -1.27
CA THR A 73 21.50 -35.34 -1.40
C THR A 73 20.97 -36.47 -2.29
N ALA A 74 21.76 -36.86 -3.29
CA ALA A 74 21.50 -38.06 -4.08
C ALA A 74 22.02 -39.32 -3.39
N LYS A 75 21.36 -40.48 -3.60
CA LYS A 75 21.99 -41.70 -4.17
C LYS A 75 21.13 -42.98 -4.18
N ASP A 76 21.46 -43.82 -5.16
CA ASP A 76 21.43 -45.30 -5.24
C ASP A 76 20.10 -46.10 -5.24
N THR A 77 19.76 -46.63 -6.42
CA THR A 77 18.96 -47.85 -6.67
C THR A 77 19.80 -49.11 -6.39
N PRO A 78 19.20 -50.27 -6.00
CA PRO A 78 18.87 -51.35 -6.98
C PRO A 78 17.69 -52.28 -6.57
N ALA A 79 17.37 -53.41 -7.24
CA ALA A 79 16.94 -53.60 -8.64
C ALA A 79 16.53 -55.10 -8.91
N ALA A 80 15.23 -55.41 -9.13
CA ALA A 80 14.76 -56.76 -9.54
C ALA A 80 13.47 -56.67 -10.40
N LYS A 81 13.48 -56.97 -11.71
CA LYS A 81 13.54 -58.27 -12.42
C LYS A 81 12.23 -59.10 -12.40
N SER A 82 11.46 -59.02 -13.48
CA SER A 82 11.04 -60.18 -14.29
C SER A 82 10.39 -59.74 -15.62
N ALA A 83 10.45 -60.62 -16.63
CA ALA A 83 9.92 -60.49 -18.00
C ALA A 83 9.65 -61.94 -18.50
N PRO A 84 9.46 -62.25 -19.81
CA PRO A 84 8.83 -61.53 -20.94
C PRO A 84 7.76 -62.40 -21.66
N ALA A 85 7.12 -61.89 -22.73
CA ALA A 85 6.70 -62.68 -23.90
C ALA A 85 6.43 -61.77 -25.11
N SER A 86 6.71 -62.26 -26.33
CA SER A 86 6.60 -61.50 -27.59
C SER A 86 6.33 -62.43 -28.77
N LYS A 87 5.51 -62.01 -29.75
CA LYS A 87 5.39 -62.44 -31.17
C LYS A 87 4.10 -61.83 -31.78
N ASP A 88 3.90 -61.63 -33.09
CA ASP A 88 4.66 -62.00 -34.30
C ASP A 88 4.79 -60.81 -35.30
N SER A 89 5.49 -61.02 -36.41
CA SER A 89 5.80 -60.07 -37.49
C SER A 89 4.84 -60.13 -38.70
N ASP A 90 4.90 -59.15 -39.61
CA ASP A 90 5.37 -59.38 -41.01
C ASP A 90 5.43 -58.11 -41.90
N LYS A 91 6.15 -58.24 -43.03
CA LYS A 91 6.51 -57.27 -44.11
C LYS A 91 6.32 -58.02 -45.47
N PRO A 92 6.63 -57.54 -46.71
CA PRO A 92 7.33 -56.31 -47.16
C PRO A 92 6.78 -55.56 -48.42
N ALA A 93 7.38 -54.39 -48.74
CA ALA A 93 7.66 -53.76 -50.08
C ALA A 93 6.51 -53.55 -51.11
N GLU A 94 6.59 -52.69 -52.16
CA GLU A 94 7.67 -51.88 -52.78
C GLU A 94 7.13 -50.57 -53.43
N ALA A 95 7.99 -49.77 -54.08
CA ALA A 95 7.70 -48.45 -54.70
C ALA A 95 7.40 -48.56 -56.23
N ALA A 96 7.22 -47.54 -57.10
CA ALA A 96 7.27 -46.07 -57.08
C ALA A 96 6.62 -45.46 -58.37
N LYS A 97 6.19 -44.18 -58.34
CA LYS A 97 6.12 -43.19 -59.46
C LYS A 97 5.18 -43.48 -60.68
N ASP A 98 4.71 -42.53 -61.49
CA ASP A 98 4.94 -41.07 -61.63
C ASP A 98 3.73 -40.33 -62.30
N GLN A 99 3.85 -39.00 -62.46
CA GLN A 99 3.16 -38.07 -63.40
C GLN A 99 1.84 -37.32 -63.06
N THR A 100 2.03 -36.12 -62.48
CA THR A 100 1.69 -34.76 -62.98
C THR A 100 0.33 -34.44 -63.64
N LYS A 101 -0.32 -33.35 -63.15
CA LYS A 101 -0.66 -32.17 -63.97
C LYS A 101 -1.01 -30.91 -63.15
N ASP A 102 -0.37 -29.79 -63.48
CA ASP A 102 -0.74 -28.43 -63.07
C ASP A 102 -1.82 -27.82 -63.98
N ALA A 103 -2.57 -26.82 -63.49
CA ALA A 103 -2.60 -25.45 -64.06
C ALA A 103 -3.59 -24.49 -63.34
N ASP A 104 -3.11 -23.26 -63.14
CA ASP A 104 -3.80 -21.96 -63.14
C ASP A 104 -4.95 -21.58 -62.17
N ALA A 105 -4.54 -20.82 -61.15
CA ALA A 105 -5.01 -19.48 -60.78
C ALA A 105 -6.44 -18.98 -61.12
N GLU A 106 -7.18 -18.60 -60.07
CA GLU A 106 -8.08 -17.43 -60.13
C GLU A 106 -8.17 -16.72 -58.76
N ALA A 107 -8.44 -15.41 -58.77
CA ALA A 107 -8.26 -14.53 -57.61
C ALA A 107 -9.42 -14.58 -56.59
N LYS A 108 -9.08 -14.58 -55.29
CA LYS A 108 -10.01 -14.15 -54.22
C LYS A 108 -9.34 -13.18 -53.26
N ALA A 109 -10.11 -12.16 -52.88
CA ALA A 109 -9.64 -11.03 -52.11
C ALA A 109 -9.08 -11.44 -50.75
N LYS A 110 -7.90 -10.90 -50.42
CA LYS A 110 -7.36 -10.89 -49.07
C LYS A 110 -8.33 -10.06 -48.20
N PRO A 111 -8.97 -10.61 -47.16
CA PRO A 111 -9.70 -9.76 -46.22
C PRO A 111 -8.70 -8.76 -45.64
N ALA A 112 -9.10 -7.49 -45.59
CA ALA A 112 -8.29 -6.46 -44.95
C ALA A 112 -7.99 -6.94 -43.53
N ALA A 113 -6.69 -7.01 -43.18
CA ALA A 113 -6.33 -7.26 -41.80
C ALA A 113 -6.99 -6.15 -40.97
N ALA A 114 -7.86 -6.53 -40.03
CA ALA A 114 -8.32 -5.61 -39.00
C ALA A 114 -7.09 -4.91 -38.42
N PRO A 115 -7.13 -3.59 -38.14
CA PRO A 115 -5.99 -2.93 -37.56
C PRO A 115 -5.64 -3.66 -36.27
N THR A 116 -4.51 -4.36 -36.29
CA THR A 116 -3.86 -4.84 -35.08
C THR A 116 -3.50 -3.58 -34.33
N VAL A 117 -4.39 -3.16 -33.43
CA VAL A 117 -4.05 -2.30 -32.31
C VAL A 117 -2.86 -3.00 -31.68
N ASN A 118 -1.67 -2.45 -31.93
CA ASN A 118 -0.47 -2.88 -31.27
C ASN A 118 -0.73 -2.58 -29.80
N GLY A 119 -1.15 -3.61 -29.08
CA GLY A 119 -1.23 -3.59 -27.64
C GLY A 119 0.18 -3.42 -27.14
N THR A 120 0.60 -2.16 -27.03
CA THR A 120 1.76 -1.72 -26.28
C THR A 120 1.54 -2.24 -24.88
N ARG A 121 2.16 -3.40 -24.63
CA ARG A 121 2.28 -4.04 -23.33
C ARG A 121 2.55 -2.93 -22.33
N PHE A 122 1.65 -2.70 -21.38
CA PHE A 122 1.80 -1.58 -20.45
C PHE A 122 3.17 -1.67 -19.79
N GLU A 123 4.06 -0.73 -20.11
CA GLU A 123 5.39 -0.65 -19.50
C GLU A 123 5.22 -0.17 -18.06
N LEU A 124 4.86 -1.10 -17.18
CA LEU A 124 4.64 -0.95 -15.74
C LEU A 124 5.89 -0.50 -14.95
N THR A 125 6.97 -0.10 -15.64
CA THR A 125 8.26 0.30 -15.05
C THR A 125 8.45 1.80 -15.18
N GLU A 126 7.77 2.56 -14.33
CA GLU A 126 8.07 3.98 -14.13
C GLU A 126 9.35 4.14 -13.34
N ASN A 127 10.35 4.77 -13.97
CA ASN A 127 11.62 5.08 -13.33
C ASN A 127 11.61 6.54 -12.85
N PHE A 128 11.50 6.74 -11.54
CA PHE A 128 11.64 8.05 -10.90
C PHE A 128 13.09 8.25 -10.47
N ARG A 129 13.77 9.26 -11.02
CA ARG A 129 15.12 9.67 -10.59
C ARG A 129 15.02 10.93 -9.75
N ASP A 130 15.37 10.83 -8.47
CA ASP A 130 15.48 11.99 -7.59
C ASP A 130 16.75 12.79 -7.94
N PRO A 131 16.67 14.12 -8.11
CA PRO A 131 17.81 14.95 -8.54
C PRO A 131 18.99 14.95 -7.56
N ARG A 132 18.79 14.55 -6.30
CA ARG A 132 19.82 14.51 -5.24
C ARG A 132 20.58 13.17 -5.20
N VAL A 133 20.12 12.14 -5.89
CA VAL A 133 20.70 10.79 -5.79
C VAL A 133 22.16 10.77 -6.24
N ASP A 134 22.50 11.49 -7.31
CA ASP A 134 23.84 11.48 -7.90
C ASP A 134 24.90 12.04 -6.94
N GLU A 135 24.60 13.13 -6.23
CA GLU A 135 25.50 13.69 -5.20
C GLU A 135 25.66 12.74 -4.00
N LEU A 136 24.57 12.04 -3.64
CA LEU A 136 24.54 11.16 -2.46
C LEU A 136 25.12 9.76 -2.71
N LEU A 137 25.40 9.43 -3.97
CA LEU A 137 26.08 8.20 -4.37
C LEU A 137 27.61 8.30 -4.30
N ASP A 138 28.20 9.48 -4.08
CA ASP A 138 29.66 9.60 -3.95
C ASP A 138 30.19 8.79 -2.75
N ILE A 139 31.09 7.85 -3.04
CA ILE A 139 31.71 6.97 -2.06
C ILE A 139 32.57 7.73 -1.03
N SER A 140 32.96 8.98 -1.32
CA SER A 140 33.61 9.86 -0.33
C SER A 140 32.71 10.17 0.88
N LEU A 141 31.39 10.06 0.72
CA LEU A 141 30.40 10.25 1.77
C LEU A 141 30.24 9.04 2.71
N VAL A 142 30.92 7.92 2.43
CA VAL A 142 30.94 6.76 3.33
C VAL A 142 31.89 7.02 4.49
N LYS A 143 31.31 7.40 5.63
CA LYS A 143 32.01 7.48 6.92
C LYS A 143 31.87 6.14 7.64
N GLU A 144 32.88 5.27 7.51
CA GLU A 144 32.88 3.97 8.19
C GLU A 144 32.77 4.15 9.71
N THR A 145 31.84 3.44 10.35
CA THR A 145 31.81 3.35 11.82
C THR A 145 32.60 2.14 12.28
N LEU A 146 33.39 2.31 13.34
CA LEU A 146 34.21 1.24 13.87
C LEU A 146 33.32 0.20 14.58
N PRO A 147 33.51 -1.11 14.31
CA PRO A 147 32.76 -2.14 15.01
C PRO A 147 33.14 -2.18 16.51
N PRO A 148 32.22 -2.57 17.39
CA PRO A 148 32.48 -2.67 18.82
C PRO A 148 33.60 -3.67 19.11
N ARG A 149 34.33 -3.44 20.20
CA ARG A 149 35.37 -4.36 20.69
C ARG A 149 34.97 -4.90 22.08
N PRO A 150 34.94 -6.23 22.29
CA PRO A 150 35.11 -7.29 21.29
C PRO A 150 33.99 -7.28 20.24
N LEU A 151 34.29 -7.86 19.06
CA LEU A 151 33.32 -8.01 17.97
C LEU A 151 32.05 -8.69 18.46
N PHE A 152 30.90 -8.28 17.92
CA PHE A 152 29.61 -8.84 18.30
C PHE A 152 29.44 -10.23 17.69
N SER A 153 29.23 -11.24 18.53
CA SER A 153 29.19 -12.65 18.14
C SER A 153 27.76 -13.13 17.82
N THR A 154 27.66 -14.21 17.03
CA THR A 154 26.38 -14.87 16.72
C THR A 154 25.65 -15.40 17.98
N ASN A 155 26.39 -15.69 19.06
CA ASN A 155 25.77 -16.09 20.33
C ASN A 155 25.15 -14.88 21.06
N GLU A 156 25.81 -13.71 21.04
CA GLU A 156 25.22 -12.46 21.53
C GLU A 156 24.03 -12.01 20.67
N GLU A 157 24.04 -12.30 19.36
CA GLU A 157 22.89 -12.05 18.47
C GLU A 157 21.69 -12.94 18.81
N LYS A 158 21.92 -14.24 19.07
CA LYS A 158 20.87 -15.14 19.59
C LYS A 158 20.34 -14.68 20.95
N GLN A 159 21.22 -14.24 21.85
CA GLN A 159 20.83 -13.66 23.14
C GLN A 159 20.01 -12.37 22.95
N LEU A 160 20.33 -11.54 21.95
CA LEU A 160 19.53 -10.36 21.65
C LEU A 160 18.16 -10.71 21.10
N GLN A 161 18.04 -11.73 20.25
CA GLN A 161 16.73 -12.20 19.78
C GLN A 161 15.89 -12.82 20.91
N SER A 162 16.49 -13.51 21.89
CA SER A 162 15.76 -13.98 23.07
C SER A 162 15.36 -12.83 24.02
N MET A 163 16.23 -11.84 24.24
CA MET A 163 15.85 -10.60 24.94
C MET A 163 14.68 -9.90 24.24
N ALA A 164 14.74 -9.72 22.91
CA ALA A 164 13.67 -9.11 22.14
C ALA A 164 12.35 -9.89 22.29
N GLY A 165 12.40 -11.22 22.12
CA GLY A 165 11.27 -12.13 22.32
C GLY A 165 10.75 -12.28 23.75
N GLY A 166 11.32 -11.55 24.73
CA GLY A 166 10.84 -11.53 26.11
C GLY A 166 11.29 -12.72 26.98
N SER A 167 12.27 -13.51 26.51
CA SER A 167 12.76 -14.73 27.17
C SER A 167 14.17 -14.60 27.77
N GLY A 168 14.63 -13.38 28.04
CA GLY A 168 15.90 -13.14 28.74
C GLY A 168 16.03 -11.72 29.31
N ASP A 169 16.93 -11.57 30.28
CA ASP A 169 17.18 -10.30 30.98
C ASP A 169 17.67 -9.21 30.03
N ILE A 170 17.02 -8.05 30.06
CA ILE A 170 17.32 -6.93 29.18
C ILE A 170 18.66 -6.30 29.59
N ASN A 171 19.66 -6.44 28.72
CA ASN A 171 20.99 -5.89 28.90
C ASN A 171 21.26 -4.73 27.91
N PRO A 172 21.17 -3.45 28.35
CA PRO A 172 21.41 -2.29 27.50
C PRO A 172 22.81 -2.27 26.86
N ARG A 173 23.82 -2.89 27.47
CA ARG A 173 25.18 -2.95 26.89
C ARG A 173 25.24 -3.90 25.69
N THR A 174 24.57 -5.04 25.76
CA THR A 174 24.46 -5.98 24.63
C THR A 174 23.62 -5.36 23.50
N ILE A 175 22.54 -4.66 23.85
CA ILE A 175 21.70 -3.91 22.91
C ILE A 175 22.51 -2.83 22.18
N ASN A 176 23.26 -1.98 22.91
CA ASN A 176 24.11 -0.95 22.30
C ASN A 176 25.16 -1.57 21.37
N ARG A 177 25.89 -2.61 21.82
CA ARG A 177 26.92 -3.27 20.99
C ARG A 177 26.35 -3.93 19.74
N PHE A 178 25.13 -4.47 19.78
CA PHE A 178 24.46 -4.99 18.57
C PHE A 178 24.20 -3.88 17.55
N VAL A 179 23.61 -2.76 18.00
CA VAL A 179 23.33 -1.61 17.12
C VAL A 179 24.62 -1.00 16.58
N GLU A 180 25.67 -0.87 17.39
CA GLU A 180 27.01 -0.42 16.97
C GLU A 180 27.64 -1.37 15.93
N ALA A 181 27.51 -2.69 16.11
CA ALA A 181 27.98 -3.66 15.12
C ALA A 181 27.22 -3.56 13.80
N LYS A 182 25.90 -3.38 13.85
CA LYS A 182 25.10 -3.22 12.62
C LYS A 182 25.30 -1.85 11.96
N ALA A 183 25.58 -0.78 12.71
CA ALA A 183 26.05 0.49 12.15
C ALA A 183 27.34 0.30 11.34
N ALA A 184 28.32 -0.45 11.87
CA ALA A 184 29.57 -0.76 11.19
C ALA A 184 29.35 -1.60 9.91
N GLU A 185 28.46 -2.59 9.95
CA GLU A 185 28.07 -3.37 8.76
C GLU A 185 27.38 -2.49 7.69
N LEU A 186 26.49 -1.57 8.08
CA LEU A 186 25.78 -0.63 7.19
C LEU A 186 26.65 0.51 6.62
N THR A 187 27.85 0.70 7.16
CA THR A 187 28.81 1.73 6.72
C THR A 187 30.07 1.12 6.11
N ASN A 188 30.11 -0.20 5.86
CA ASN A 188 31.26 -0.86 5.27
C ASN A 188 31.47 -0.39 3.82
N LYS A 189 32.56 0.35 3.58
CA LYS A 189 32.84 1.00 2.30
C LYS A 189 32.98 -0.01 1.17
N LYS A 190 33.68 -1.11 1.40
CA LYS A 190 33.88 -2.17 0.38
C LYS A 190 32.56 -2.82 -0.04
N ALA A 191 31.64 -3.06 0.90
CA ALA A 191 30.31 -3.58 0.59
C ALA A 191 29.50 -2.58 -0.25
N ILE A 192 29.55 -1.29 0.09
CA ILE A 192 28.89 -0.21 -0.67
C ILE A 192 29.49 -0.08 -2.09
N GLU A 193 30.82 -0.08 -2.23
CA GLU A 193 31.52 -0.09 -3.53
C GLU A 193 31.08 -1.26 -4.40
N THR A 194 30.95 -2.46 -3.81
CA THR A 194 30.50 -3.68 -4.52
C THR A 194 29.01 -3.64 -4.89
N MET A 195 28.17 -2.95 -4.12
CA MET A 195 26.76 -2.70 -4.50
C MET A 195 26.68 -1.75 -5.70
N MET A 196 27.52 -0.71 -5.72
CA MET A 196 27.52 0.30 -6.77
C MET A 196 28.09 -0.21 -8.11
N SER A 197 29.06 -1.14 -8.09
CA SER A 197 29.67 -1.68 -9.32
C SER A 197 28.75 -2.60 -10.13
N GLY A 198 27.60 -3.02 -9.58
CA GLY A 198 26.69 -3.99 -10.22
C GLY A 198 27.18 -5.45 -10.16
N GLU A 199 28.43 -5.70 -9.77
CA GLU A 199 29.00 -7.05 -9.57
C GLU A 199 28.37 -7.80 -8.37
N GLY A 200 27.50 -7.12 -7.61
CA GLY A 200 26.91 -7.57 -6.36
C GLY A 200 25.90 -8.73 -6.43
N ALA A 201 25.26 -8.97 -7.59
CA ALA A 201 24.09 -9.88 -7.68
C ALA A 201 24.37 -11.35 -7.27
N VAL A 202 25.63 -11.80 -7.33
CA VAL A 202 26.07 -13.15 -6.90
C VAL A 202 27.03 -13.05 -5.70
N ASN A 203 27.42 -11.85 -5.29
CA ASN A 203 28.62 -11.63 -4.49
C ASN A 203 28.32 -11.60 -2.98
N THR A 204 29.10 -12.36 -2.20
CA THR A 204 28.93 -12.45 -0.74
C THR A 204 29.23 -11.13 -0.02
N ALA A 205 29.91 -10.19 -0.68
CA ALA A 205 30.30 -8.88 -0.17
C ALA A 205 29.13 -7.86 -0.03
N VAL A 206 28.00 -8.05 -0.72
CA VAL A 206 26.79 -7.20 -0.55
C VAL A 206 25.94 -7.62 0.66
N ARG A 207 25.95 -8.92 0.95
CA ARG A 207 25.15 -9.53 2.03
C ARG A 207 25.31 -8.91 3.43
N PRO A 208 26.44 -8.29 3.85
CA PRO A 208 26.54 -7.66 5.17
C PRO A 208 25.50 -6.55 5.38
N ILE A 209 25.26 -5.69 4.37
CA ILE A 209 24.33 -4.56 4.49
C ILE A 209 22.89 -5.09 4.62
N GLU A 210 22.48 -6.01 3.74
CA GLU A 210 21.16 -6.63 3.77
C GLU A 210 20.93 -7.42 5.07
N LYS A 211 21.93 -8.18 5.55
CA LYS A 211 21.87 -8.92 6.81
C LYS A 211 21.78 -7.98 8.01
N ALA A 212 22.52 -6.87 8.01
CA ALA A 212 22.47 -5.89 9.08
C ALA A 212 21.07 -5.26 9.20
N THR A 213 20.51 -4.78 8.09
CA THR A 213 19.13 -4.28 8.06
C THR A 213 18.13 -5.34 8.48
N THR A 214 18.25 -6.56 7.96
CA THR A 214 17.33 -7.67 8.28
C THR A 214 17.38 -8.02 9.77
N ALA A 215 18.56 -8.07 10.38
CA ALA A 215 18.73 -8.34 11.81
C ALA A 215 18.14 -7.21 12.67
N LEU A 216 18.33 -5.94 12.27
CA LEU A 216 17.75 -4.77 12.96
C LEU A 216 16.21 -4.78 12.92
N ILE A 217 15.63 -5.11 11.77
CA ILE A 217 14.18 -5.26 11.59
C ILE A 217 13.65 -6.47 12.37
N ALA A 218 14.38 -7.59 12.36
CA ALA A 218 14.00 -8.82 13.08
C ALA A 218 13.91 -8.58 14.59
N ALA A 219 14.89 -7.89 15.19
CA ALA A 219 14.85 -7.53 16.61
C ALA A 219 13.63 -6.64 16.94
N SER A 220 13.33 -5.65 16.09
CA SER A 220 12.13 -4.81 16.23
C SER A 220 10.84 -5.64 16.20
N ARG A 221 10.72 -6.52 15.22
CA ARG A 221 9.53 -7.39 15.04
C ARG A 221 9.37 -8.38 16.19
N ALA A 222 10.44 -9.05 16.62
CA ALA A 222 10.40 -9.98 17.74
C ALA A 222 9.91 -9.29 19.03
N SER A 223 10.42 -8.09 19.32
CA SER A 223 10.00 -7.29 20.47
C SER A 223 8.55 -6.81 20.37
N ASN A 224 8.10 -6.39 19.18
CA ASN A 224 6.69 -6.01 18.96
C ASN A 224 5.74 -7.21 19.10
N SER A 225 6.08 -8.38 18.54
CA SER A 225 5.29 -9.61 18.70
C SER A 225 5.22 -10.10 20.15
N ALA A 226 6.30 -9.93 20.92
CA ALA A 226 6.33 -10.24 22.35
C ALA A 226 5.75 -9.13 23.24
N SER A 227 5.32 -8.00 22.68
CA SER A 227 4.92 -6.78 23.42
C SER A 227 5.98 -6.27 24.42
N ASN A 228 7.26 -6.55 24.18
CA ASN A 228 8.36 -6.27 25.09
C ASN A 228 8.80 -4.80 25.02
N SER A 229 7.98 -3.94 25.61
CA SER A 229 8.17 -2.48 25.63
C SER A 229 9.50 -2.04 26.28
N PRO A 230 9.98 -2.63 27.39
CA PRO A 230 11.27 -2.26 27.97
C PRO A 230 12.47 -2.57 27.06
N PHE A 231 12.45 -3.68 26.31
CA PHE A 231 13.47 -3.93 25.30
C PHE A 231 13.39 -2.89 24.17
N MET A 232 12.18 -2.65 23.63
CA MET A 232 11.97 -1.72 22.53
C MET A 232 12.46 -0.31 22.85
N SER A 233 12.25 0.18 24.08
CA SER A 233 12.72 1.50 24.51
C SER A 233 14.25 1.59 24.54
N ALA A 234 14.92 0.63 25.19
CA ALA A 234 16.39 0.58 25.23
C ALA A 234 17.00 0.40 23.82
N TYR A 235 16.38 -0.44 22.99
CA TYR A 235 16.80 -0.69 21.60
C TYR A 235 16.61 0.54 20.71
N THR A 236 15.48 1.23 20.83
CA THR A 236 15.19 2.46 20.08
C THR A 236 16.15 3.58 20.47
N ALA A 237 16.44 3.76 21.76
CA ALA A 237 17.43 4.73 22.24
C ALA A 237 18.84 4.44 21.68
N ALA A 238 19.25 3.17 21.65
CA ALA A 238 20.50 2.73 21.04
C ALA A 238 20.54 3.05 19.52
N MET A 239 19.47 2.73 18.79
CA MET A 239 19.33 3.04 17.37
C MET A 239 19.44 4.54 17.11
N ILE A 240 18.64 5.38 17.78
CA ILE A 240 18.66 6.84 17.59
C ILE A 240 20.07 7.40 17.83
N LYS A 241 20.74 7.00 18.92
CA LYS A 241 22.10 7.43 19.25
C LYS A 241 23.10 7.07 18.14
N SER A 242 23.10 5.82 17.68
CA SER A 242 24.10 5.32 16.73
C SER A 242 23.81 5.74 15.28
N PHE A 243 22.54 5.93 14.93
CA PHE A 243 22.11 6.12 13.54
C PHE A 243 21.88 7.57 13.15
N THR A 244 21.62 8.48 14.09
CA THR A 244 21.43 9.91 13.76
C THR A 244 22.59 10.49 12.93
N PRO A 245 23.89 10.22 13.24
CA PRO A 245 25.00 10.69 12.41
C PRO A 245 25.07 10.07 11.00
N LEU A 246 24.46 8.90 10.80
CA LEU A 246 24.49 8.16 9.53
C LEU A 246 23.47 8.65 8.51
N LEU A 247 22.44 9.36 8.97
CA LEU A 247 21.39 9.96 8.12
C LEU A 247 21.91 11.08 7.21
N GLU A 248 23.12 11.60 7.49
CA GLU A 248 23.82 12.60 6.68
C GLU A 248 24.84 12.00 5.70
N GLY A 249 25.12 10.69 5.79
CA GLY A 249 26.13 9.99 4.97
C GLY A 249 25.62 9.53 3.59
N HIS A 250 26.32 8.57 2.99
CA HIS A 250 25.99 7.94 1.70
C HIS A 250 24.54 7.45 1.57
N LEU A 251 24.00 7.49 0.35
CA LEU A 251 22.62 7.14 0.02
C LEU A 251 22.19 5.77 0.55
N ILE A 252 23.02 4.74 0.38
CA ILE A 252 22.68 3.37 0.81
C ILE A 252 22.55 3.33 2.33
N THR A 253 23.55 3.86 3.06
CA THR A 253 23.54 3.88 4.53
C THR A 253 22.30 4.62 5.07
N ARG A 254 22.02 5.85 4.61
CA ARG A 254 20.87 6.62 5.12
C ARG A 254 19.53 5.93 4.82
N THR A 255 19.41 5.24 3.68
CA THR A 255 18.20 4.51 3.29
C THR A 255 17.97 3.30 4.20
N GLN A 256 19.01 2.48 4.40
CA GLN A 256 18.94 1.29 5.26
C GLN A 256 18.71 1.65 6.74
N VAL A 257 19.37 2.71 7.21
CA VAL A 257 19.15 3.28 8.55
C VAL A 257 17.73 3.78 8.73
N THR A 258 17.19 4.53 7.77
CA THR A 258 15.80 5.04 7.86
C THR A 258 14.81 3.88 7.85
N LEU A 259 14.99 2.89 6.97
CA LEU A 259 14.17 1.67 6.94
C LEU A 259 14.20 0.93 8.30
N ALA A 260 15.36 0.79 8.93
CA ALA A 260 15.48 0.18 10.25
C ALA A 260 14.73 0.99 11.33
N LEU A 261 14.93 2.30 11.41
CA LEU A 261 14.22 3.19 12.35
C LEU A 261 12.70 3.13 12.15
N SER A 262 12.24 3.20 10.89
CA SER A 262 10.84 3.11 10.50
C SER A 262 10.18 1.76 10.81
N SER A 263 10.97 0.70 10.98
CA SER A 263 10.46 -0.63 11.35
C SER A 263 10.18 -0.81 12.85
N THR A 264 10.67 0.10 13.70
CA THR A 264 10.53 -0.01 15.16
C THR A 264 9.07 0.07 15.62
N GLY A 265 8.29 0.97 15.01
CA GLY A 265 6.95 1.33 15.48
C GLY A 265 6.95 2.09 16.82
N SER A 266 8.10 2.59 17.29
CA SER A 266 8.19 3.42 18.50
C SER A 266 7.86 4.89 18.19
N LEU A 267 7.23 5.60 19.13
CA LEU A 267 7.04 7.05 19.02
C LEU A 267 8.36 7.82 19.21
N ASP A 268 9.37 7.22 19.85
CA ASP A 268 10.65 7.86 20.15
C ASP A 268 11.48 8.17 18.88
N VAL A 269 11.28 7.43 17.77
CA VAL A 269 11.97 7.72 16.50
C VAL A 269 11.33 8.89 15.72
N VAL A 270 10.08 9.25 16.01
CA VAL A 270 9.32 10.22 15.21
C VAL A 270 9.99 11.60 15.14
N PRO A 271 10.57 12.18 16.22
CA PRO A 271 11.33 13.43 16.12
C PRO A 271 12.51 13.37 15.13
N THR A 272 13.14 12.21 14.96
CA THR A 272 14.20 12.00 13.98
C THR A 272 13.63 11.87 12.56
N LEU A 273 12.55 11.12 12.39
CA LEU A 273 11.88 10.96 11.08
C LEU A 273 11.30 12.28 10.56
N VAL A 274 10.71 13.10 11.44
CA VAL A 274 10.19 14.45 11.09
C VAL A 274 11.32 15.36 10.58
N LYS A 275 12.50 15.31 11.20
CA LYS A 275 13.68 16.06 10.71
C LYS A 275 14.12 15.63 9.30
N LEU A 276 13.90 14.36 8.92
CA LEU A 276 14.20 13.89 7.55
C LEU A 276 13.22 14.47 6.52
N LEU A 277 11.94 14.60 6.87
CA LEU A 277 10.93 15.20 5.98
C LEU A 277 11.24 16.67 5.70
N SER A 278 11.59 17.44 6.73
CA SER A 278 11.91 18.87 6.63
C SER A 278 13.27 19.17 6.00
N ASN A 279 14.14 18.18 5.81
CA ASN A 279 15.47 18.40 5.24
C ASN A 279 15.41 18.36 3.69
N PRO A 280 15.76 19.44 2.97
CA PRO A 280 15.72 19.47 1.50
C PRO A 280 16.78 18.56 0.85
N LYS A 281 17.85 18.21 1.58
CA LYS A 281 18.93 17.32 1.10
C LYS A 281 18.63 15.82 1.29
N GLN A 282 17.42 15.45 1.71
CA GLN A 282 17.01 14.06 1.82
C GLN A 282 16.24 13.62 0.57
N PRO A 283 16.62 12.51 -0.08
CA PRO A 283 15.96 12.05 -1.29
C PRO A 283 14.56 11.50 -0.98
N TRP A 284 13.68 11.49 -1.99
CA TRP A 284 12.30 11.01 -1.94
C TRP A 284 12.18 9.63 -1.31
N GLN A 285 13.11 8.71 -1.57
CA GLN A 285 13.14 7.38 -0.96
C GLN A 285 13.29 7.43 0.57
N VAL A 286 14.15 8.31 1.09
CA VAL A 286 14.33 8.49 2.55
C VAL A 286 13.11 9.19 3.15
N LYS A 287 12.53 10.18 2.45
CA LYS A 287 11.30 10.86 2.89
C LYS A 287 10.11 9.89 2.92
N SER A 288 9.96 9.04 1.90
CA SER A 288 8.98 7.96 1.82
C SER A 288 9.11 6.98 3.00
N LEU A 289 10.33 6.48 3.25
CA LEU A 289 10.58 5.61 4.40
C LEU A 289 10.30 6.31 5.74
N ALA A 290 10.56 7.61 5.86
CA ALA A 290 10.24 8.39 7.05
C ALA A 290 8.71 8.54 7.24
N LEU A 291 7.94 8.83 6.20
CA LEU A 291 6.47 8.86 6.25
C LEU A 291 5.90 7.51 6.74
N LEU A 292 6.37 6.41 6.15
CA LEU A 292 6.00 5.05 6.56
C LEU A 292 6.37 4.78 8.03
N GLY A 293 7.53 5.23 8.48
CA GLY A 293 7.99 5.06 9.87
C GLY A 293 7.14 5.82 10.88
N ILE A 294 6.73 7.05 10.58
CA ILE A 294 5.79 7.80 11.42
C ILE A 294 4.43 7.09 11.43
N ASN A 295 3.97 6.58 10.29
CA ASN A 295 2.70 5.85 10.21
C ASN A 295 2.71 4.54 11.04
N ASN A 296 3.82 3.78 10.99
CA ASN A 296 4.06 2.61 11.85
C ASN A 296 4.12 3.00 13.33
N ALA A 297 4.76 4.13 13.65
CA ALA A 297 4.88 4.63 15.01
C ALA A 297 3.51 4.97 15.63
N ILE A 298 2.57 5.52 14.85
CA ILE A 298 1.18 5.79 15.27
C ILE A 298 0.22 4.60 15.07
N GLY A 299 0.68 3.50 14.46
CA GLY A 299 -0.12 2.30 14.20
C GLY A 299 -1.36 2.60 13.36
N ASP A 300 -1.19 3.25 12.20
CA ASP A 300 -2.28 3.67 11.31
C ASP A 300 -3.35 4.55 11.99
N GLY A 301 -2.93 5.40 12.94
CA GLY A 301 -3.80 6.28 13.72
C GLY A 301 -4.57 5.58 14.86
N ARG A 302 -4.28 4.30 15.13
CA ARG A 302 -4.89 3.53 16.23
C ARG A 302 -4.28 3.83 17.59
N LYS A 303 -3.01 4.27 17.63
CA LYS A 303 -2.37 4.69 18.89
C LYS A 303 -2.75 6.13 19.22
N ILE A 304 -3.00 6.40 20.50
CA ILE A 304 -3.30 7.74 20.99
C ILE A 304 -2.02 8.58 20.94
N VAL A 305 -2.07 9.69 20.20
CA VAL A 305 -0.99 10.68 20.10
C VAL A 305 -1.56 12.05 20.44
N ALA A 306 -0.81 12.83 21.23
CA ALA A 306 -1.24 14.16 21.67
C ALA A 306 -1.54 15.08 20.47
N PHE A 307 -2.58 15.91 20.59
CA PHE A 307 -3.01 16.81 19.51
C PHE A 307 -1.85 17.65 18.96
N ASN A 308 -1.08 18.32 19.85
CA ASN A 308 0.06 19.15 19.46
C ASN A 308 1.13 18.38 18.66
N GLN A 309 1.38 17.10 19.00
CA GLN A 309 2.33 16.26 18.27
C GLN A 309 1.78 15.92 16.87
N ARG A 310 0.52 15.47 16.78
CA ARG A 310 -0.14 15.18 15.49
C ARG A 310 -0.11 16.41 14.58
N THR A 311 -0.44 17.59 15.12
CA THR A 311 -0.41 18.88 14.43
C THR A 311 0.98 19.24 13.92
N GLN A 312 2.02 19.17 14.75
CA GLN A 312 3.42 19.42 14.34
C GLN A 312 3.86 18.48 13.21
N TRP A 313 3.49 17.20 13.26
CA TRP A 313 3.86 16.22 12.24
C TRP A 313 3.10 16.45 10.94
N THR A 314 1.80 16.78 11.00
CA THR A 314 1.02 17.18 9.82
C THR A 314 1.60 18.42 9.14
N ILE A 315 2.02 19.44 9.91
CA ILE A 315 2.69 20.65 9.38
C ILE A 315 4.01 20.26 8.68
N ALA A 316 4.82 19.38 9.27
CA ALA A 316 6.06 18.92 8.66
C ALA A 316 5.84 18.16 7.33
N VAL A 317 4.78 17.34 7.24
CA VAL A 317 4.40 16.65 5.99
C VAL A 317 3.95 17.64 4.92
N ILE A 318 3.13 18.64 5.27
CA ILE A 318 2.64 19.64 4.30
C ILE A 318 3.76 20.58 3.84
N ASN A 319 4.66 20.99 4.74
CA ASN A 319 5.84 21.77 4.36
C ASN A 319 6.80 20.93 3.50
N MET A 320 6.91 19.62 3.73
CA MET A 320 7.65 18.72 2.86
C MET A 320 7.03 18.65 1.45
N LEU A 321 5.70 18.52 1.33
CA LEU A 321 5.01 18.56 0.03
C LEU A 321 5.17 19.91 -0.69
N ARG A 322 5.09 21.03 0.03
CA ARG A 322 5.31 22.38 -0.53
C ARG A 322 6.74 22.62 -1.03
N ASN A 323 7.72 21.97 -0.40
CA ASN A 323 9.14 22.08 -0.77
C ASN A 323 9.55 21.05 -1.85
N GLU A 324 8.65 20.14 -2.23
CA GLU A 324 8.87 19.07 -3.20
C GLU A 324 7.73 19.14 -4.24
N GLU A 325 7.66 20.22 -5.02
CA GLU A 325 6.61 20.44 -6.02
C GLU A 325 6.54 19.28 -7.03
N ASP A 326 7.71 18.81 -7.48
CA ASP A 326 7.88 17.64 -8.35
C ASP A 326 7.79 16.27 -7.60
N ALA A 327 7.19 16.24 -6.39
CA ALA A 327 7.09 15.00 -5.62
C ALA A 327 6.40 13.88 -6.42
N PRO A 328 7.04 12.70 -6.57
CA PRO A 328 6.46 11.59 -7.31
C PRO A 328 5.22 11.05 -6.59
N TRP A 329 4.33 10.42 -7.35
CA TRP A 329 3.00 10.02 -6.86
C TRP A 329 3.06 9.12 -5.61
N PHE A 330 4.09 8.27 -5.47
CA PHE A 330 4.23 7.40 -4.29
C PHE A 330 4.51 8.20 -3.01
N LEU A 331 5.22 9.34 -3.12
CA LEU A 331 5.51 10.22 -2.01
C LEU A 331 4.26 11.05 -1.64
N LYS A 332 3.55 11.58 -2.64
CA LYS A 332 2.25 12.26 -2.46
C LYS A 332 1.21 11.35 -1.78
N SER A 333 1.07 10.11 -2.27
CA SER A 333 0.13 9.12 -1.72
C SER A 333 0.47 8.77 -0.26
N GLN A 334 1.74 8.43 0.05
CA GLN A 334 2.13 8.16 1.45
C GLN A 334 1.97 9.39 2.37
N ALA A 335 2.17 10.61 1.85
CA ALA A 335 1.94 11.83 2.60
C ALA A 335 0.45 12.02 2.91
N ALA A 336 -0.44 11.82 1.92
CA ALA A 336 -1.88 11.82 2.12
C ALA A 336 -2.32 10.74 3.13
N GLN A 337 -1.77 9.53 3.04
CA GLN A 337 -2.03 8.44 3.96
C GLN A 337 -1.71 8.83 5.41
N LEU A 338 -0.53 9.43 5.63
CA LEU A 338 -0.10 9.87 6.96
C LEU A 338 -0.93 11.05 7.46
N ILE A 339 -1.27 12.05 6.63
CA ILE A 339 -2.16 13.16 7.02
C ILE A 339 -3.52 12.61 7.49
N GLY A 340 -4.11 11.69 6.72
CA GLY A 340 -5.35 11.02 7.08
C GLY A 340 -5.26 10.28 8.41
N ASN A 341 -4.18 9.53 8.64
CA ASN A 341 -3.97 8.76 9.87
C ASN A 341 -3.58 9.65 11.08
N LEU A 342 -3.06 10.86 10.88
CA LEU A 342 -2.87 11.89 11.91
C LEU A 342 -4.16 12.65 12.23
N ARG A 343 -5.13 12.66 11.29
CA ARG A 343 -6.50 13.16 11.48
C ARG A 343 -6.60 14.65 11.82
N ILE A 344 -5.64 15.48 11.42
CA ILE A 344 -5.68 16.93 11.65
C ILE A 344 -6.33 17.63 10.46
N ILE A 345 -7.46 18.30 10.70
CA ILE A 345 -8.24 18.97 9.64
C ILE A 345 -7.63 20.32 9.19
N SER A 346 -7.17 21.14 10.13
CA SER A 346 -6.67 22.50 9.90
C SER A 346 -6.09 23.06 11.20
N GLU A 347 -5.02 23.86 11.11
CA GLU A 347 -4.42 24.58 12.23
C GLU A 347 -4.03 26.01 11.82
N SER A 348 -4.21 26.96 12.74
CA SER A 348 -3.68 28.32 12.60
C SER A 348 -2.33 28.43 13.31
N VAL A 349 -1.24 28.10 12.61
CA VAL A 349 0.11 28.46 13.08
C VAL A 349 0.26 29.99 12.98
N ALA A 350 0.97 30.61 13.92
CA ALA A 350 1.08 32.07 14.06
C ALA A 350 1.63 32.80 12.82
N GLU A 351 2.21 32.08 11.86
CA GLU A 351 2.89 32.61 10.66
C GLU A 351 2.22 32.19 9.34
N GLY A 352 1.13 31.42 9.39
CA GLY A 352 0.42 30.97 8.19
C GLY A 352 -0.55 29.83 8.49
N LYS A 353 -1.78 29.93 7.97
CA LYS A 353 -2.77 28.86 8.12
C LYS A 353 -2.33 27.63 7.32
N VAL A 354 -2.40 26.47 7.96
CA VAL A 354 -2.14 25.19 7.31
C VAL A 354 -3.47 24.44 7.27
N HIS A 355 -3.93 24.14 6.05
CA HIS A 355 -5.21 23.47 5.79
C HIS A 355 -4.96 22.10 5.14
N PRO A 356 -4.63 21.05 5.91
CA PRO A 356 -4.48 19.68 5.42
C PRO A 356 -5.68 19.21 4.61
N ALA A 357 -6.90 19.57 5.01
CA ALA A 357 -8.11 19.25 4.26
C ALA A 357 -8.12 19.84 2.84
N GLU A 358 -7.63 21.07 2.65
CA GLU A 358 -7.55 21.69 1.33
C GLU A 358 -6.45 21.03 0.47
N VAL A 359 -5.30 20.68 1.05
CA VAL A 359 -4.22 19.94 0.35
C VAL A 359 -4.71 18.56 -0.11
N LEU A 360 -5.47 17.85 0.73
CA LEU A 360 -6.06 16.56 0.35
C LEU A 360 -7.17 16.73 -0.70
N MET A 361 -7.96 17.80 -0.63
CA MET A 361 -9.00 18.06 -1.64
C MET A 361 -8.39 18.42 -2.99
N ASP A 362 -7.30 19.20 -3.00
CA ASP A 362 -6.51 19.50 -4.20
C ASP A 362 -6.00 18.20 -4.85
N PHE A 363 -5.44 17.26 -4.06
CA PHE A 363 -5.03 15.94 -4.55
C PHE A 363 -6.18 15.03 -5.00
N LEU A 364 -7.40 15.19 -4.47
CA LEU A 364 -8.56 14.36 -4.84
C LEU A 364 -9.11 14.75 -6.23
N ILE A 365 -9.24 16.07 -6.48
CA ILE A 365 -9.81 16.61 -7.72
C ILE A 365 -8.81 16.72 -8.87
N SER A 366 -7.50 16.76 -8.57
CA SER A 366 -6.44 16.89 -9.56
C SER A 366 -6.47 15.72 -10.56
N GLU A 367 -6.85 16.01 -11.80
CA GLU A 367 -6.84 15.03 -12.90
C GLU A 367 -5.41 14.59 -13.29
N SER A 368 -4.42 15.45 -13.03
CA SER A 368 -3.01 15.16 -13.30
C SER A 368 -2.38 14.28 -12.23
N ASP A 369 -2.94 14.25 -11.02
CA ASP A 369 -2.52 13.32 -9.97
C ASP A 369 -3.07 11.91 -10.21
N ARG A 370 -2.27 10.93 -9.79
CA ARG A 370 -2.57 9.52 -10.05
C ARG A 370 -3.79 8.99 -9.30
N PRO A 371 -4.45 7.93 -9.82
CA PRO A 371 -5.45 7.15 -9.08
C PRO A 371 -5.05 6.83 -7.64
N GLU A 372 -3.79 6.43 -7.43
CA GLU A 372 -3.18 6.13 -6.12
C GLU A 372 -3.11 7.32 -5.16
N VAL A 373 -2.98 8.54 -5.69
CA VAL A 373 -2.95 9.78 -4.91
C VAL A 373 -4.37 10.27 -4.64
N ARG A 374 -5.22 10.32 -5.69
CA ARG A 374 -6.62 10.76 -5.60
C ARG A 374 -7.42 9.91 -4.60
N LEU A 375 -7.38 8.58 -4.74
CA LEU A 375 -8.10 7.67 -3.83
C LEU A 375 -7.55 7.71 -2.39
N GLU A 376 -6.24 7.88 -2.21
CA GLU A 376 -5.65 8.01 -0.88
C GLU A 376 -6.05 9.32 -0.21
N ALA A 377 -6.08 10.43 -0.96
CA ALA A 377 -6.54 11.71 -0.46
C ALA A 377 -8.04 11.68 -0.11
N GLY A 378 -8.85 11.02 -0.94
CA GLY A 378 -10.26 10.73 -0.66
C GLY A 378 -10.48 9.81 0.55
N ARG A 379 -9.56 8.86 0.83
CA ARG A 379 -9.56 8.12 2.11
C ARG A 379 -9.22 9.05 3.26
N ALA A 380 -8.14 9.81 3.14
CA ALA A 380 -7.59 10.65 4.19
C ALA A 380 -8.57 11.73 4.67
N LEU A 381 -9.31 12.38 3.75
CA LEU A 381 -10.37 13.33 4.07
C LEU A 381 -11.46 12.73 4.98
N GLY A 382 -11.83 11.46 4.76
CA GLY A 382 -12.79 10.74 5.59
C GLY A 382 -12.30 10.43 7.00
N LEU A 383 -10.99 10.44 7.23
CA LEU A 383 -10.40 10.12 8.54
C LEU A 383 -10.15 11.35 9.42
N LEU A 384 -10.21 12.56 8.86
CA LEU A 384 -9.97 13.81 9.58
C LEU A 384 -10.90 13.95 10.81
N ASP A 385 -10.36 14.50 11.90
CA ASP A 385 -11.09 14.77 13.13
C ASP A 385 -11.74 16.16 13.03
N ILE A 386 -12.98 16.20 12.52
CA ILE A 386 -13.69 17.44 12.19
C ILE A 386 -14.32 18.04 13.45
N THR A 387 -13.57 18.92 14.12
CA THR A 387 -14.03 19.64 15.31
C THR A 387 -15.10 20.68 14.99
N SER A 388 -15.86 21.10 16.01
CA SER A 388 -17.00 22.02 15.84
C SER A 388 -16.66 23.39 15.26
N GLN A 389 -15.41 23.84 15.40
CA GLN A 389 -14.93 25.12 14.86
C GLN A 389 -14.86 25.17 13.32
N PHE A 390 -14.81 24.02 12.65
CA PHE A 390 -14.79 23.93 11.18
C PHE A 390 -16.18 23.65 10.58
N ARG A 391 -17.25 23.93 11.33
CA ARG A 391 -18.64 23.81 10.83
C ARG A 391 -19.08 25.08 10.07
N PRO A 392 -19.78 24.95 8.93
CA PRO A 392 -20.05 23.72 8.20
C PRO A 392 -18.80 23.21 7.47
N PHE A 393 -18.56 21.89 7.56
CA PHE A 393 -17.63 21.17 6.68
C PHE A 393 -18.44 20.51 5.57
N ASN A 394 -17.95 20.59 4.33
CA ASN A 394 -18.73 20.23 3.16
C ASN A 394 -18.60 18.74 2.80
N HIS A 395 -19.29 17.89 3.58
CA HIS A 395 -19.31 16.43 3.36
C HIS A 395 -19.82 16.04 1.97
N GLN A 396 -20.78 16.79 1.42
CA GLN A 396 -21.36 16.53 0.10
C GLN A 396 -20.32 16.74 -1.01
N LEU A 397 -19.57 17.85 -0.98
CA LEU A 397 -18.48 18.13 -1.92
C LEU A 397 -17.43 17.02 -1.93
N VAL A 398 -17.00 16.57 -0.75
CA VAL A 398 -15.99 15.49 -0.66
C VAL A 398 -16.54 14.15 -1.19
N ALA A 399 -17.80 13.83 -0.88
CA ALA A 399 -18.43 12.61 -1.38
C ALA A 399 -18.60 12.63 -2.92
N VAL A 400 -18.94 13.80 -3.49
CA VAL A 400 -19.00 14.03 -4.94
C VAL A 400 -17.63 13.84 -5.56
N SER A 401 -16.57 14.51 -5.08
CA SER A 401 -15.24 14.37 -5.69
C SER A 401 -14.60 12.99 -5.51
N MET A 402 -14.97 12.25 -4.45
CA MET A 402 -14.60 10.83 -4.32
C MET A 402 -15.35 9.96 -5.33
N ALA A 403 -16.63 10.24 -5.60
CA ALA A 403 -17.40 9.57 -6.64
C ALA A 403 -16.85 9.87 -8.05
N GLU A 404 -16.48 11.13 -8.34
CA GLU A 404 -15.83 11.54 -9.59
C GLU A 404 -14.51 10.80 -9.82
N ALA A 405 -13.63 10.76 -8.81
CA ALA A 405 -12.37 10.01 -8.90
C ALA A 405 -12.61 8.52 -9.15
N ILE A 406 -13.61 7.91 -8.51
CA ILE A 406 -13.98 6.50 -8.71
C ILE A 406 -14.57 6.27 -10.11
N ALA A 407 -15.35 7.20 -10.66
CA ALA A 407 -15.87 7.12 -12.02
C ALA A 407 -14.72 7.11 -13.05
N ASP A 408 -13.79 8.08 -12.98
CA ASP A 408 -12.63 8.15 -13.87
C ASP A 408 -11.76 6.88 -13.83
N ILE A 409 -11.48 6.40 -12.61
CA ILE A 409 -10.64 5.21 -12.41
C ILE A 409 -11.37 3.95 -12.89
N SER A 410 -12.70 3.94 -12.82
CA SER A 410 -13.53 2.87 -13.37
C SER A 410 -13.54 2.88 -14.90
N ASP A 411 -13.54 4.05 -15.55
CA ASP A 411 -13.41 4.15 -17.02
C ASP A 411 -12.06 3.55 -17.48
N ILE A 412 -10.94 3.95 -16.85
CA ILE A 412 -9.61 3.37 -17.10
C ILE A 412 -9.62 1.85 -16.87
N ALA A 413 -10.25 1.38 -15.78
CA ALA A 413 -10.34 -0.05 -15.49
C ALA A 413 -11.25 -0.82 -16.48
N ALA A 414 -12.24 -0.16 -17.10
CA ALA A 414 -13.13 -0.74 -18.11
C ALA A 414 -12.50 -0.79 -19.51
N GLU A 415 -11.41 -0.05 -19.75
CA GLU A 415 -10.61 -0.13 -20.98
C GLU A 415 -9.62 -1.30 -20.97
N ILE A 416 -9.08 -1.66 -19.79
CA ILE A 416 -8.09 -2.73 -19.65
C ILE A 416 -8.76 -4.12 -19.77
N PRO A 417 -8.36 -4.97 -20.73
CA PRO A 417 -8.94 -6.31 -20.89
C PRO A 417 -8.68 -7.21 -19.66
N PRO A 418 -9.62 -8.08 -19.25
CA PRO A 418 -9.41 -9.04 -18.16
C PRO A 418 -8.33 -10.11 -18.43
N THR A 419 -7.70 -10.10 -19.60
CA THR A 419 -6.51 -10.88 -19.93
C THR A 419 -5.22 -10.21 -19.46
N ASP A 420 -5.17 -8.87 -19.39
CA ASP A 420 -4.08 -8.09 -18.79
C ASP A 420 -4.48 -7.62 -17.37
N SER A 421 -4.98 -8.57 -16.59
CA SER A 421 -5.80 -8.27 -15.41
C SER A 421 -5.06 -7.60 -14.25
N SER A 422 -3.73 -7.55 -14.23
CA SER A 422 -2.95 -7.10 -13.06
C SER A 422 -3.25 -5.65 -12.68
N ARG A 423 -3.22 -4.73 -13.66
CA ARG A 423 -3.52 -3.30 -13.43
C ARG A 423 -5.00 -3.06 -13.16
N ALA A 424 -5.91 -3.69 -13.91
CA ALA A 424 -7.36 -3.57 -13.67
C ALA A 424 -7.75 -4.08 -12.27
N GLN A 425 -7.18 -5.22 -11.84
CA GLN A 425 -7.37 -5.75 -10.48
C GLN A 425 -6.81 -4.80 -9.44
N GLN A 426 -5.63 -4.21 -9.66
CA GLN A 426 -5.05 -3.22 -8.75
C GLN A 426 -5.97 -1.99 -8.61
N LEU A 427 -6.43 -1.40 -9.73
CA LEU A 427 -7.32 -0.23 -9.70
C LEU A 427 -8.63 -0.51 -8.95
N VAL A 428 -9.30 -1.62 -9.27
CA VAL A 428 -10.56 -2.00 -8.59
C VAL A 428 -10.34 -2.33 -7.11
N ALA A 429 -9.23 -3.01 -6.77
CA ALA A 429 -8.89 -3.29 -5.37
C ALA A 429 -8.61 -2.00 -4.59
N MET A 430 -7.90 -1.02 -5.18
CA MET A 430 -7.65 0.27 -4.55
C MET A 430 -8.94 1.08 -4.38
N MET A 431 -9.85 1.08 -5.37
CA MET A 431 -11.16 1.72 -5.21
C MET A 431 -11.94 1.14 -4.02
N ALA A 432 -11.98 -0.19 -3.88
CA ALA A 432 -12.62 -0.86 -2.74
C ALA A 432 -11.95 -0.52 -1.39
N ASP A 433 -10.64 -0.67 -1.33
CA ASP A 433 -9.84 -0.53 -0.10
C ASP A 433 -9.74 0.92 0.39
N ARG A 434 -9.86 1.91 -0.50
CA ARG A 434 -9.84 3.33 -0.13
C ARG A 434 -11.23 3.92 0.10
N SER A 435 -12.25 3.53 -0.68
CA SER A 435 -13.61 4.09 -0.52
C SER A 435 -14.31 3.61 0.75
N ALA A 436 -14.22 2.33 1.11
CA ALA A 436 -14.94 1.82 2.29
C ALA A 436 -14.47 2.51 3.59
N PRO A 437 -13.16 2.66 3.89
CA PRO A 437 -12.71 3.42 5.06
C PRO A 437 -13.00 4.91 4.98
N ALA A 438 -13.06 5.51 3.77
CA ALA A 438 -13.41 6.92 3.59
C ALA A 438 -14.83 7.23 4.10
N PHE A 439 -15.80 6.38 3.78
CA PHE A 439 -17.21 6.57 4.16
C PHE A 439 -17.56 5.93 5.50
N GLN A 440 -17.16 4.67 5.74
CA GLN A 440 -17.57 3.88 6.91
C GLN A 440 -16.63 4.02 8.10
N GLY A 441 -15.39 4.47 7.87
CA GLY A 441 -14.35 4.59 8.90
C GLY A 441 -13.48 3.36 9.05
N ILE A 442 -12.53 3.44 9.98
CA ILE A 442 -11.65 2.34 10.36
C ILE A 442 -12.11 1.81 11.71
N GLN A 443 -12.35 0.49 11.79
CA GLN A 443 -12.74 -0.17 13.03
C GLN A 443 -11.72 0.13 14.14
N GLY A 444 -12.21 0.65 15.28
CA GLY A 444 -11.38 1.06 16.42
C GLY A 444 -10.90 2.52 16.40
N ILE A 445 -11.20 3.30 15.34
CA ILE A 445 -10.89 4.73 15.26
C ILE A 445 -12.20 5.53 15.33
N VAL A 446 -12.49 6.11 16.50
CA VAL A 446 -13.71 6.88 16.79
C VAL A 446 -13.82 8.12 15.89
N ASN A 447 -15.01 8.41 15.36
CA ASN A 447 -15.31 9.50 14.42
C ASN A 447 -14.47 9.47 13.12
N SER A 448 -14.04 8.29 12.68
CA SER A 448 -13.45 8.11 11.34
C SER A 448 -14.54 7.66 10.36
N GLY A 449 -14.45 8.12 9.11
CA GLY A 449 -15.42 7.88 8.05
C GLY A 449 -16.49 8.97 7.97
N TYR A 450 -16.79 9.46 6.76
CA TYR A 450 -17.80 10.52 6.54
C TYR A 450 -19.13 10.22 7.24
N LEU A 451 -19.61 8.98 7.16
CA LEU A 451 -20.91 8.57 7.70
C LEU A 451 -20.93 8.46 9.24
N GLN A 452 -19.77 8.39 9.90
CA GLN A 452 -19.65 8.26 11.36
C GLN A 452 -19.30 9.58 12.05
N GLN A 453 -18.96 10.63 11.30
CA GLN A 453 -18.56 11.92 11.87
C GLN A 453 -19.75 12.65 12.48
N MET A 454 -19.58 13.19 13.70
CA MET A 454 -20.62 13.96 14.39
C MET A 454 -21.04 15.23 13.64
N THR A 455 -20.17 15.79 12.79
CA THR A 455 -20.50 16.93 11.92
C THR A 455 -21.49 16.54 10.83
N TYR A 456 -21.31 15.36 10.23
CA TYR A 456 -22.21 14.78 9.24
C TYR A 456 -23.57 14.42 9.86
N ALA A 457 -23.59 13.83 11.06
CA ALA A 457 -24.83 13.59 11.81
C ALA A 457 -25.63 14.87 12.12
N SER A 458 -24.97 16.05 12.12
CA SER A 458 -25.59 17.37 12.25
C SER A 458 -25.76 18.14 10.93
N ALA A 459 -25.44 17.55 9.79
CA ALA A 459 -25.76 18.10 8.48
C ALA A 459 -27.28 18.00 8.21
N ASP A 460 -27.76 18.76 7.23
CA ASP A 460 -29.15 18.66 6.80
C ASP A 460 -29.46 17.31 6.13
N THR A 461 -30.73 16.91 6.14
CA THR A 461 -31.17 15.60 5.61
C THR A 461 -30.82 15.42 4.14
N LYS A 462 -30.86 16.48 3.31
CA LYS A 462 -30.52 16.39 1.88
C LYS A 462 -29.04 16.06 1.71
N THR A 463 -28.14 16.74 2.43
CA THR A 463 -26.72 16.40 2.49
C THR A 463 -26.49 14.96 2.93
N GLN A 464 -27.20 14.50 3.97
CA GLN A 464 -27.05 13.12 4.46
C GLN A 464 -27.50 12.08 3.43
N ASP A 465 -28.64 12.29 2.77
CA ASP A 465 -29.16 11.33 1.80
C ASP A 465 -28.34 11.35 0.50
N ALA A 466 -27.81 12.51 0.09
CA ALA A 466 -26.86 12.63 -1.02
C ALA A 466 -25.58 11.82 -0.79
N VAL A 467 -24.94 11.98 0.37
CA VAL A 467 -23.69 11.27 0.72
C VAL A 467 -23.93 9.75 0.80
N LYS A 468 -25.07 9.29 1.34
CA LYS A 468 -25.44 7.87 1.35
C LYS A 468 -25.67 7.34 -0.08
N ALA A 469 -26.45 8.05 -0.89
CA ALA A 469 -26.77 7.64 -2.27
C ALA A 469 -25.52 7.49 -3.14
N LEU A 470 -24.59 8.45 -3.04
CA LEU A 470 -23.28 8.36 -3.70
C LEU A 470 -22.47 7.15 -3.22
N PHE A 471 -22.45 6.88 -1.91
CA PHE A 471 -21.72 5.72 -1.38
C PHE A 471 -22.31 4.37 -1.80
N GLU A 472 -23.64 4.25 -1.91
CA GLU A 472 -24.27 3.05 -2.48
C GLU A 472 -23.86 2.86 -3.95
N LYS A 473 -23.94 3.91 -4.78
CA LYS A 473 -23.55 3.86 -6.20
C LYS A 473 -22.06 3.58 -6.41
N ILE A 474 -21.19 4.10 -5.53
CA ILE A 474 -19.76 3.74 -5.49
C ILE A 474 -19.58 2.23 -5.28
N LYS A 475 -20.26 1.64 -4.30
CA LYS A 475 -20.16 0.18 -4.03
C LYS A 475 -20.68 -0.65 -5.20
N GLU A 476 -21.79 -0.26 -5.81
CA GLU A 476 -22.36 -0.95 -6.98
C GLU A 476 -21.37 -0.93 -8.16
N THR A 477 -20.76 0.23 -8.44
CA THR A 477 -19.72 0.39 -9.46
C THR A 477 -18.49 -0.49 -9.20
N ILE A 478 -17.98 -0.49 -7.96
CA ILE A 478 -16.84 -1.32 -7.55
C ILE A 478 -17.17 -2.83 -7.64
N ASN A 479 -18.39 -3.23 -7.28
CA ASN A 479 -18.84 -4.62 -7.40
C ASN A 479 -18.96 -5.07 -8.86
N ALA A 480 -19.43 -4.19 -9.75
CA ALA A 480 -19.47 -4.45 -11.20
C ALA A 480 -18.06 -4.56 -11.78
N GLY A 481 -17.15 -3.63 -11.43
CA GLY A 481 -15.72 -3.71 -11.80
C GLY A 481 -15.05 -4.99 -11.28
N SER A 482 -15.34 -5.40 -10.04
CA SER A 482 -14.84 -6.66 -9.47
C SER A 482 -15.41 -7.89 -10.18
N SER A 483 -16.59 -7.80 -10.78
CA SER A 483 -17.19 -8.86 -11.59
C SER A 483 -16.56 -8.91 -12.99
N TYR A 484 -16.24 -7.74 -13.57
CA TYR A 484 -15.57 -7.61 -14.87
C TYR A 484 -14.15 -8.18 -14.87
N ILE A 485 -13.28 -7.79 -13.93
CA ILE A 485 -11.89 -8.30 -13.83
C ILE A 485 -11.81 -9.83 -13.60
N ARG A 486 -12.89 -10.43 -13.10
CA ARG A 486 -13.04 -11.88 -12.87
C ARG A 486 -13.72 -12.61 -14.03
N ALA A 487 -14.29 -11.89 -15.00
CA ALA A 487 -14.97 -12.48 -16.14
C ALA A 487 -14.02 -13.29 -17.04
N ARG A 488 -14.55 -14.34 -17.68
CA ARG A 488 -13.80 -15.26 -18.56
C ARG A 488 -14.68 -15.65 -19.74
N GLY A 489 -14.06 -15.89 -20.91
CA GLY A 489 -14.79 -16.23 -22.14
C GLY A 489 -15.86 -15.19 -22.49
N ASP A 490 -17.02 -15.67 -22.95
CA ASP A 490 -18.13 -14.85 -23.45
C ASP A 490 -18.72 -13.89 -22.38
N LEU A 491 -18.48 -14.15 -21.10
CA LEU A 491 -18.91 -13.27 -20.00
C LEU A 491 -18.16 -11.94 -19.97
N ILE A 492 -17.00 -11.81 -20.62
CA ILE A 492 -16.20 -10.57 -20.61
C ILE A 492 -17.00 -9.39 -21.16
N THR A 493 -17.67 -9.57 -22.31
CA THR A 493 -18.46 -8.52 -22.95
C THR A 493 -19.65 -8.12 -22.08
N ALA A 494 -20.42 -9.09 -21.59
CA ALA A 494 -21.57 -8.82 -20.71
C ALA A 494 -21.16 -8.07 -19.43
N ARG A 495 -20.09 -8.52 -18.75
CA ARG A 495 -19.61 -7.84 -17.54
C ARG A 495 -18.97 -6.48 -17.80
N ARG A 496 -18.43 -6.23 -18.99
CA ARG A 496 -17.98 -4.89 -19.41
C ARG A 496 -19.17 -3.94 -19.53
N THR A 497 -20.24 -4.37 -20.21
CA THR A 497 -21.48 -3.59 -20.35
C THR A 497 -22.14 -3.33 -18.99
N ASP A 498 -22.19 -4.34 -18.10
CA ASP A 498 -22.67 -4.16 -16.72
C ASP A 498 -21.86 -3.07 -16.00
N PHE A 499 -20.53 -3.13 -16.09
CA PHE A 499 -19.63 -2.17 -15.43
C PHE A 499 -19.78 -0.75 -16.00
N GLN A 500 -19.78 -0.59 -17.32
CA GLN A 500 -20.03 0.70 -17.99
C GLN A 500 -21.40 1.29 -17.65
N THR A 501 -22.43 0.44 -17.50
CA THR A 501 -23.76 0.88 -17.04
C THR A 501 -23.70 1.44 -15.63
N GLN A 502 -22.99 0.79 -14.71
CA GLN A 502 -22.84 1.29 -13.34
C GLN A 502 -21.98 2.56 -13.25
N ILE A 503 -20.97 2.73 -14.11
CA ILE A 503 -20.23 4.01 -14.22
C ILE A 503 -21.17 5.14 -14.68
N ALA A 504 -22.01 4.90 -15.68
CA ALA A 504 -22.99 5.89 -16.14
C ALA A 504 -24.04 6.22 -15.06
N GLU A 505 -24.50 5.23 -14.29
CA GLU A 505 -25.39 5.46 -13.14
C GLU A 505 -24.71 6.23 -12.01
N LEU A 506 -23.41 6.01 -11.77
CA LEU A 506 -22.61 6.79 -10.81
C LEU A 506 -22.46 8.24 -11.26
N ARG A 507 -22.14 8.50 -12.55
CA ARG A 507 -22.06 9.85 -13.13
C ARG A 507 -23.39 10.61 -13.01
N LYS A 508 -24.51 9.95 -13.33
CA LYS A 508 -25.86 10.50 -13.10
C LYS A 508 -26.16 10.79 -11.62
N ALA A 509 -25.66 9.94 -10.70
CA ALA A 509 -25.81 10.17 -9.27
C ALA A 509 -24.94 11.34 -8.77
N ILE A 510 -23.79 11.60 -9.38
CA ILE A 510 -22.95 12.78 -9.12
C ILE A 510 -23.69 14.06 -9.50
N GLU A 511 -24.17 14.16 -10.74
CA GLU A 511 -24.94 15.31 -11.25
C GLU A 511 -26.16 15.63 -10.38
N ALA A 512 -26.93 14.60 -10.00
CA ALA A 512 -28.12 14.76 -9.15
C ALA A 512 -27.81 15.21 -7.71
N ASN A 513 -26.56 15.05 -7.26
CA ASN A 513 -26.12 15.32 -5.90
C ASN A 513 -25.00 16.38 -5.84
N GLU A 514 -24.90 17.27 -6.81
CA GLU A 514 -23.96 18.39 -6.74
C GLU A 514 -24.18 19.27 -5.50
N PRO A 515 -23.10 19.74 -4.84
CA PRO A 515 -23.18 20.60 -3.67
C PRO A 515 -23.42 22.06 -4.08
N SER A 516 -24.38 22.72 -3.44
CA SER A 516 -24.70 24.14 -3.72
C SER A 516 -23.62 25.12 -3.26
N ASN A 517 -22.77 24.70 -2.33
CA ASN A 517 -21.55 25.38 -1.92
C ASN A 517 -20.36 24.52 -2.37
N ARG A 518 -19.33 25.11 -2.96
CA ARG A 518 -18.09 24.39 -3.32
C ARG A 518 -16.86 24.83 -2.52
N SER A 519 -17.00 25.59 -1.45
CA SER A 519 -15.92 25.72 -0.44
C SER A 519 -15.97 24.53 0.52
N LEU A 520 -14.80 23.94 0.83
CA LEU A 520 -14.69 22.79 1.73
C LEU A 520 -14.95 23.15 3.20
N ILE A 521 -14.42 24.30 3.61
CA ILE A 521 -14.61 24.95 4.91
C ILE A 521 -15.07 26.39 4.69
N LYS A 522 -15.78 26.97 5.67
CA LYS A 522 -16.27 28.35 5.59
C LYS A 522 -15.11 29.36 5.46
N GLY A 523 -15.03 30.04 4.32
CA GLY A 523 -13.98 31.02 4.02
C GLY A 523 -12.63 30.41 3.61
N GLY A 524 -12.59 29.12 3.29
CA GLY A 524 -11.45 28.47 2.63
C GLY A 524 -11.51 28.58 1.11
N LYS A 525 -10.66 27.80 0.44
CA LYS A 525 -10.64 27.66 -1.02
C LYS A 525 -12.01 27.20 -1.53
N THR A 526 -12.46 27.81 -2.63
CA THR A 526 -13.63 27.37 -3.38
C THR A 526 -13.16 26.54 -4.57
N TYR A 527 -13.81 25.40 -4.75
CA TYR A 527 -13.53 24.45 -5.81
C TYR A 527 -14.49 24.68 -6.98
N GLU A 528 -14.02 24.56 -8.21
CA GLU A 528 -14.86 24.77 -9.37
C GLU A 528 -15.79 23.58 -9.61
N ALA A 529 -16.76 23.73 -10.53
CA ALA A 529 -17.37 22.55 -11.11
C ALA A 529 -16.26 21.83 -11.86
N ARG A 530 -16.23 20.50 -11.79
CA ARG A 530 -15.70 19.79 -12.95
C ARG A 530 -16.70 20.01 -14.08
N GLU A 531 -16.27 20.48 -15.23
CA GLU A 531 -17.14 20.45 -16.40
C GLU A 531 -17.56 18.99 -16.61
N ALA A 532 -18.87 18.75 -16.69
CA ALA A 532 -19.37 17.41 -16.96
C ALA A 532 -18.76 16.98 -18.30
N ALA A 533 -17.94 15.92 -18.28
CA ALA A 533 -17.32 15.40 -19.49
C ALA A 533 -18.43 14.96 -20.45
N SER A 534 -18.75 15.83 -21.41
CA SER A 534 -19.90 15.66 -22.31
C SER A 534 -19.83 14.30 -22.96
N ALA A 535 -20.88 13.49 -22.79
CA ALA A 535 -20.96 12.11 -23.29
C ALA A 535 -21.04 11.99 -24.83
N GLU A 536 -20.63 13.04 -25.55
CA GLU A 536 -20.75 13.24 -26.99
C GLU A 536 -19.79 12.33 -27.79
N VAL A 537 -18.68 11.90 -27.17
CA VAL A 537 -17.71 10.96 -27.76
C VAL A 537 -18.32 9.55 -28.00
N ALA A 538 -19.47 9.23 -27.41
CA ALA A 538 -20.11 7.92 -27.54
C ALA A 538 -21.09 7.78 -28.73
N GLN A 539 -21.39 8.85 -29.48
CA GLN A 539 -22.31 8.79 -30.63
C GLN A 539 -21.64 8.73 -32.01
N ASP A 540 -20.42 9.28 -32.18
CA ASP A 540 -19.71 9.30 -33.47
C ASP A 540 -18.97 7.98 -33.83
N ALA A 541 -19.24 6.90 -33.08
CA ALA A 541 -18.62 5.58 -33.27
C ALA A 541 -19.64 4.43 -33.44
N ARG A 542 -20.80 4.71 -34.08
CA ARG A 542 -21.83 3.71 -34.43
C ARG A 542 -22.20 3.72 -35.91
#